data_AF-A0A4Q2K7N6-F1
#
_entry.id   AF-A0A4Q2K7N6-F1
#
_cell.length_a   1.000
_cell.length_b   1.000
_cell.length_c   1.000
_cell.angle_alpha   90.00
_cell.angle_beta   90.00
_cell.angle_gamma   90.00
#
_symmetry.space_group_name_H-M   'P 1'
#
loop_
_entity.id
_entity.type
_entity.pdbx_description
1 polymer ?
#
loop_
_entity_poly.entity_id
_entity_poly.type
_entity_poly.pdbx_seq_one_letter_code
_entity_poly.pdbx_strand_id
1 'polypeptide(L)'
;MANFLEQMESNIFDAQITRLARKTGKTPDKEFMRAMYYRVKERYKEELQKRKIVLRQLDAVRLDEIVSYVFYYHLFHTAHLPQPLVAQLEGDENYRGFLVRDVAVYMVINEHLNVEKLSNTSEYSPEIAAYNMACSYSLFVLGSFRGENRRMNGINNLFKKAMITIKSVISLLAGGNSCDAVILWRHLHELECVLLVLNNADDEMFFKYIKHMEYFNMEGSPNGEELQKRLSEECKQYGVKERNAFINYGWLLYVPGFKEEVGKEYRLNFKEGLQRLAGQGGRHPAYASASKILHPSAWVVTIRDDKFYKFTLFELYRSLTNIVEQIKLYVARYRESSIKASECDNYLKSIDGYMNIIVRNNKIIAVKYPD
;
A
#
# COMPACT_ATOMS: atom_id res chain seq x y z
N MET A 1 15.99 -32.08 30.68
CA MET A 1 14.82 -31.91 29.78
C MET A 1 14.52 -30.43 29.74
N ALA A 2 14.52 -29.79 28.57
CA ALA A 2 14.12 -28.39 28.46
C ALA A 2 12.67 -28.24 28.94
N ASN A 3 12.38 -27.19 29.71
CA ASN A 3 11.03 -26.93 30.19
C ASN A 3 10.12 -26.62 28.97
N PHE A 4 8.84 -26.99 29.02
CA PHE A 4 7.88 -26.78 27.92
C PHE A 4 7.88 -25.32 27.40
N LEU A 5 8.05 -24.35 28.31
CA LEU A 5 8.16 -22.93 27.97
C LEU A 5 9.43 -22.58 27.17
N GLU A 6 10.57 -23.19 27.50
CA GLU A 6 11.83 -23.00 26.74
C GLU A 6 11.72 -23.59 25.34
N GLN A 7 11.03 -24.73 25.22
CA GLN A 7 10.76 -25.34 23.92
C GLN A 7 9.83 -24.48 23.06
N MET A 8 8.78 -23.89 23.66
CA MET A 8 7.92 -22.92 22.98
C MET A 8 8.69 -21.68 22.52
N GLU A 9 9.53 -21.11 23.37
CA GLU A 9 10.34 -19.93 23.05
C GLU A 9 11.30 -20.23 21.88
N SER A 10 12.00 -21.38 21.91
CA SER A 10 12.86 -21.80 20.81
C SER A 10 12.08 -22.00 19.50
N ASN A 11 10.88 -22.58 19.56
CA ASN A 11 10.03 -22.77 18.38
C ASN A 11 9.55 -21.43 17.80
N ILE A 12 9.17 -20.47 18.64
CA ILE A 12 8.78 -19.12 18.22
C ILE A 12 9.96 -18.40 17.57
N PHE A 13 11.15 -18.46 18.18
CA PHE A 13 12.37 -17.89 17.60
C PHE A 13 12.64 -18.45 16.21
N ASP A 14 12.65 -19.78 16.08
CA ASP A 14 12.95 -20.45 14.82
C ASP A 14 11.92 -20.13 13.74
N ALA A 15 10.62 -20.20 14.08
CA ALA A 15 9.54 -19.84 13.17
C ALA A 15 9.65 -18.38 12.71
N GLN A 16 10.02 -17.47 13.63
CA GLN A 16 10.15 -16.06 13.32
C GLN A 16 11.35 -15.76 12.41
N ILE A 17 12.52 -16.35 12.67
CA ILE A 17 13.69 -16.22 11.80
C ILE A 17 13.37 -16.74 10.41
N THR A 18 12.73 -17.91 10.27
CA THR A 18 12.32 -18.43 8.97
C THR A 18 11.33 -17.51 8.27
N ARG A 19 10.36 -16.96 9.01
CA ARG A 19 9.37 -16.00 8.47
C ARG A 19 10.06 -14.74 7.94
N LEU A 20 10.99 -14.18 8.71
CA LEU A 20 11.72 -12.96 8.36
C LEU A 20 12.66 -13.19 7.18
N ALA A 21 13.38 -14.31 7.15
CA ALA A 21 14.25 -14.67 6.04
C ALA A 21 13.48 -14.80 4.72
N ARG A 22 12.29 -15.43 4.74
CA ARG A 22 11.40 -15.48 3.57
C ARG A 22 10.91 -14.09 3.16
N LYS A 23 10.61 -13.21 4.12
CA LYS A 23 10.08 -11.86 3.86
C LYS A 23 11.13 -10.93 3.26
N THR A 24 12.40 -11.04 3.68
CA THR A 24 13.48 -10.14 3.26
C THR A 24 14.40 -10.73 2.20
N GLY A 25 14.36 -12.04 1.99
CA GLY A 25 15.32 -12.76 1.14
C GLY A 25 16.73 -12.82 1.74
N LYS A 26 16.88 -12.55 3.05
CA LYS A 26 18.17 -12.48 3.76
C LYS A 26 18.22 -13.53 4.87
N THR A 27 19.33 -14.25 4.97
CA THR A 27 19.55 -15.32 5.94
C THR A 27 20.76 -15.00 6.83
N PRO A 28 20.59 -14.24 7.92
CA PRO A 28 21.68 -13.97 8.87
C PRO A 28 22.05 -15.23 9.64
N ASP A 29 23.22 -15.22 10.30
CA ASP A 29 23.67 -16.35 11.10
C ASP A 29 22.72 -16.62 12.28
N LYS A 30 22.15 -17.82 12.32
CA LYS A 30 21.09 -18.17 13.27
C LYS A 30 21.61 -18.23 14.71
N GLU A 31 22.87 -18.64 14.91
CA GLU A 31 23.46 -18.76 16.25
C GLU A 31 23.76 -17.38 16.83
N PHE A 32 24.35 -16.48 16.04
CA PHE A 32 24.53 -15.08 16.36
C PHE A 32 23.20 -14.42 16.73
N MET A 33 22.18 -14.59 15.88
CA MET A 33 20.84 -14.04 16.12
C MET A 33 20.23 -14.53 17.43
N ARG A 34 20.42 -15.82 17.76
CA ARG A 34 19.94 -16.42 19.01
C ARG A 34 20.69 -15.89 20.22
N ALA A 35 22.01 -15.75 20.12
CA ALA A 35 22.83 -15.20 21.19
C ALA A 35 22.43 -13.74 21.49
N MET A 36 22.24 -12.92 20.45
CA MET A 36 21.82 -11.53 20.60
C MET A 36 20.40 -11.41 21.16
N TYR A 37 19.47 -12.27 20.71
CA TYR A 37 18.11 -12.34 21.26
C TYR A 37 18.10 -12.50 22.79
N TYR A 38 18.86 -13.46 23.33
CA TYR A 38 18.91 -13.66 24.79
C TYR A 38 19.55 -12.49 25.52
N ARG A 39 20.64 -11.92 24.98
CA ARG A 39 21.30 -10.74 25.57
C ARG A 39 20.36 -9.52 25.58
N VAL A 40 19.63 -9.29 24.49
CA VAL A 40 18.63 -8.21 24.38
C VAL A 40 17.48 -8.40 25.37
N LYS A 41 16.96 -9.63 25.50
CA LYS A 41 15.87 -9.94 26.44
C LYS A 41 16.22 -9.58 27.88
N GLU A 42 17.44 -9.89 28.32
CA GLU A 42 17.90 -9.50 29.67
C GLU A 42 18.12 -7.99 29.76
N ARG A 43 18.78 -7.39 28.77
CA ARG A 43 19.02 -5.93 28.78
C ARG A 43 17.73 -5.10 28.75
N TYR A 44 16.70 -5.59 28.06
CA TYR A 44 15.37 -4.97 28.02
C TYR A 44 14.74 -4.88 29.41
N LYS A 45 14.84 -5.95 30.22
CA LYS A 45 14.36 -5.93 31.61
C LYS A 45 15.09 -4.89 32.46
N GLU A 46 16.41 -4.79 32.29
CA GLU A 46 17.22 -3.79 32.99
C GLU A 46 16.81 -2.36 32.62
N GLU A 47 16.57 -2.09 31.33
CA GLU A 47 16.14 -0.76 30.86
C GLU A 47 14.74 -0.38 31.36
N LEU A 48 13.80 -1.33 31.44
CA LEU A 48 12.49 -1.11 32.07
C LEU A 48 12.63 -0.73 33.54
N GLN A 49 13.42 -1.50 34.31
CA GLN A 49 13.67 -1.24 35.73
C GLN A 49 14.33 0.13 35.94
N LYS A 50 15.35 0.44 35.15
CA LYS A 50 16.05 1.74 35.18
C LYS A 50 15.10 2.91 34.96
N ARG A 51 14.12 2.75 34.06
CA ARG A 51 13.11 3.77 33.73
C ARG A 51 11.88 3.73 34.63
N LYS A 52 11.83 2.80 35.61
CA LYS A 52 10.70 2.60 36.54
C LYS A 52 9.37 2.33 35.81
N ILE A 53 9.43 1.66 34.65
CA ILE A 53 8.25 1.27 33.88
C ILE A 53 7.72 -0.04 34.48
N VAL A 54 6.47 0.00 34.96
CA VAL A 54 5.78 -1.19 35.48
C VAL A 54 4.91 -1.76 34.37
N LEU A 55 5.30 -2.93 33.87
CA LEU A 55 4.51 -3.66 32.88
C LEU A 55 3.21 -4.18 33.50
N ARG A 56 2.07 -4.00 32.84
CA ARG A 56 0.90 -4.84 33.11
C ARG A 56 1.13 -6.21 32.47
N GLN A 57 0.41 -7.23 32.92
CA GLN A 57 0.67 -8.65 32.58
C GLN A 57 0.69 -8.98 31.06
N LEU A 58 0.25 -8.07 30.19
CA LEU A 58 0.24 -8.23 28.72
C LEU A 58 0.94 -7.08 27.97
N ASP A 59 1.58 -6.14 28.67
CA ASP A 59 2.23 -4.98 28.03
C ASP A 59 3.68 -5.28 27.62
N ALA A 60 4.23 -6.44 28.01
CA ALA A 60 5.58 -6.84 27.63
C ALA A 60 5.68 -7.08 26.12
N VAL A 61 6.83 -6.71 25.53
CA VAL A 61 7.12 -6.98 24.11
C VAL A 61 7.06 -8.48 23.84
N ARG A 62 6.36 -8.88 22.77
CA ARG A 62 6.21 -10.30 22.42
C ARG A 62 7.55 -10.87 21.97
N LEU A 63 7.78 -12.16 22.23
CA LEU A 63 9.05 -12.82 21.89
C LEU A 63 9.39 -12.70 20.39
N ASP A 64 8.38 -12.79 19.52
CA ASP A 64 8.57 -12.67 18.07
C ASP A 64 8.93 -11.23 17.63
N GLU A 65 8.51 -10.22 18.38
CA GLU A 65 8.89 -8.81 18.16
C GLU A 65 10.33 -8.56 18.56
N ILE A 66 10.80 -9.12 19.68
CA ILE A 66 12.23 -9.04 20.10
C ILE A 66 13.11 -9.60 18.99
N VAL A 67 12.78 -10.79 18.45
CA VAL A 67 13.52 -11.39 17.33
C VAL A 67 13.52 -10.47 16.11
N SER A 68 12.39 -9.81 15.83
CA SER A 68 12.26 -8.87 14.70
C SER A 68 13.15 -7.64 14.88
N TYR A 69 13.19 -7.06 16.08
CA TYR A 69 14.05 -5.92 16.39
C TYR A 69 15.52 -6.27 16.20
N VAL A 70 15.98 -7.40 16.77
CA VAL A 70 17.37 -7.86 16.60
C VAL A 70 17.67 -8.09 15.11
N PHE A 71 16.75 -8.74 14.38
CA PHE A 71 16.95 -9.10 12.98
C PHE A 71 17.09 -7.86 12.09
N TYR A 72 16.17 -6.92 12.20
CA TYR A 72 16.18 -5.72 11.37
C TYR A 72 17.30 -4.76 11.76
N TYR A 73 17.62 -4.64 13.04
CA TYR A 73 18.76 -3.82 13.49
C TYR A 73 20.08 -4.39 12.96
N HIS A 74 20.29 -5.70 13.09
CA HIS A 74 21.47 -6.36 12.53
C HIS A 74 21.54 -6.17 11.01
N LEU A 75 20.44 -6.46 10.29
CA LEU A 75 20.39 -6.36 8.84
C LEU A 75 20.67 -4.93 8.34
N PHE A 76 20.21 -3.90 9.05
CA PHE A 76 20.52 -2.51 8.71
C PHE A 76 22.04 -2.25 8.67
N HIS A 77 22.78 -2.80 9.63
CA HIS A 77 24.23 -2.63 9.71
C HIS A 77 25.02 -3.55 8.75
N THR A 78 24.44 -4.67 8.30
CA THR A 78 25.21 -5.70 7.57
C THR A 78 24.77 -5.93 6.14
N ALA A 79 23.57 -5.52 5.73
CA ALA A 79 22.99 -5.87 4.41
C ALA A 79 23.79 -5.38 3.20
N HIS A 80 24.59 -4.33 3.38
CA HIS A 80 25.43 -3.71 2.35
C HIS A 80 26.88 -4.24 2.35
N LEU A 81 27.24 -5.08 3.32
CA LEU A 81 28.59 -5.60 3.49
C LEU A 81 28.74 -7.00 2.87
N PRO A 82 29.93 -7.36 2.38
CA PRO A 82 30.23 -8.72 1.96
C PRO A 82 30.30 -9.66 3.17
N GLN A 83 29.95 -10.93 2.96
CA GLN A 83 29.79 -11.93 4.02
C GLN A 83 31.01 -12.11 4.94
N PRO A 84 32.28 -12.03 4.48
CA PRO A 84 33.44 -12.11 5.38
C PRO A 84 33.51 -10.97 6.40
N LEU A 85 33.13 -9.75 6.00
CA LEU A 85 33.08 -8.60 6.91
C LEU A 85 31.91 -8.71 7.90
N VAL A 86 30.79 -9.29 7.45
CA VAL A 86 29.66 -9.59 8.34
C VAL A 86 30.09 -10.57 9.44
N ALA A 87 30.76 -11.67 9.08
CA ALA A 87 31.25 -12.64 10.05
C ALA A 87 32.27 -12.03 11.04
N GLN A 88 33.13 -11.12 10.59
CA GLN A 88 34.05 -10.38 11.46
C GLN A 88 33.30 -9.49 12.46
N LEU A 89 32.29 -8.74 12.00
CA LEU A 89 31.45 -7.91 12.87
C LEU A 89 30.66 -8.75 13.86
N GLU A 90 30.08 -9.87 13.41
CA GLU A 90 29.36 -10.81 14.27
C GLU A 90 30.25 -11.42 15.35
N GLY A 91 31.58 -11.48 15.15
CA GLY A 91 32.57 -11.89 16.15
C GLY A 91 33.04 -10.77 17.08
N ASP A 92 32.77 -9.50 16.77
CA ASP A 92 33.20 -8.35 17.57
C ASP A 92 32.26 -8.11 18.77
N GLU A 93 32.79 -8.26 19.99
CA GLU A 93 32.02 -8.01 21.21
C GLU A 93 31.61 -6.54 21.38
N ASN A 94 32.32 -5.58 20.79
CA ASN A 94 31.88 -4.19 20.79
C ASN A 94 30.61 -4.02 19.96
N TYR A 95 30.55 -4.62 18.77
CA TYR A 95 29.36 -4.62 17.93
C TYR A 95 28.19 -5.33 18.62
N ARG A 96 28.44 -6.50 19.21
CA ARG A 96 27.42 -7.24 19.99
C ARG A 96 26.86 -6.40 21.14
N GLY A 97 27.73 -5.78 21.94
CA GLY A 97 27.34 -4.92 23.04
C GLY A 97 26.55 -3.70 22.59
N PHE A 98 26.98 -3.06 21.50
CA PHE A 98 26.29 -1.95 20.86
C PHE A 98 24.88 -2.35 20.41
N LEU A 99 24.75 -3.45 19.65
CA LEU A 99 23.47 -3.96 19.17
C LEU A 99 22.52 -4.24 20.34
N VAL A 100 22.99 -4.95 21.36
CA VAL A 100 22.17 -5.32 22.51
C VAL A 100 21.63 -4.09 23.24
N ARG A 101 22.49 -3.11 23.47
CA ARG A 101 22.13 -1.86 24.16
C ARG A 101 21.09 -1.08 23.36
N ASP A 102 21.37 -0.83 22.08
CA ASP A 102 20.54 0.05 21.26
C ASP A 102 19.17 -0.59 20.97
N VAL A 103 19.14 -1.89 20.68
CA VAL A 103 17.88 -2.63 20.47
C VAL A 103 17.01 -2.60 21.74
N ALA A 104 17.58 -2.87 22.92
CA ALA A 104 16.82 -2.84 24.17
C ALA A 104 16.23 -1.45 24.46
N VAL A 105 17.00 -0.38 24.21
CA VAL A 105 16.52 1.00 24.36
C VAL A 105 15.40 1.31 23.36
N TYR A 106 15.56 0.92 22.09
CA TYR A 106 14.55 1.11 21.06
C TYR A 106 13.23 0.42 21.42
N MET A 107 13.30 -0.84 21.90
CA MET A 107 12.12 -1.57 22.36
C MET A 107 11.41 -0.84 23.50
N VAL A 108 12.14 -0.37 24.52
CA VAL A 108 11.49 0.35 25.63
C VAL A 108 10.83 1.65 25.15
N ILE A 109 11.50 2.42 24.30
CA ILE A 109 10.96 3.68 23.81
C ILE A 109 9.73 3.44 22.93
N ASN A 110 9.84 2.56 21.93
CA ASN A 110 8.79 2.38 20.92
C ASN A 110 7.57 1.62 21.45
N GLU A 111 7.75 0.73 22.43
CA GLU A 111 6.66 -0.14 22.89
C GLU A 111 6.02 0.38 24.18
N HIS A 112 6.72 1.20 24.98
CA HIS A 112 6.25 1.63 26.31
C HIS A 112 6.14 3.15 26.47
N LEU A 113 6.86 3.92 25.65
CA LEU A 113 6.84 5.38 25.69
C LEU A 113 6.22 6.01 24.44
N ASN A 114 5.73 5.18 23.51
CA ASN A 114 5.05 5.65 22.32
C ASN A 114 3.67 6.21 22.66
N VAL A 115 3.31 7.31 22.00
CA VAL A 115 1.97 7.89 22.14
C VAL A 115 1.07 7.22 21.11
N GLU A 116 0.36 6.19 21.55
CA GLU A 116 -0.61 5.52 20.69
C GLU A 116 -1.81 6.42 20.40
N LYS A 117 -2.17 6.56 19.13
CA LYS A 117 -3.48 7.10 18.76
C LYS A 117 -4.53 6.04 19.02
N LEU A 118 -5.61 6.42 19.70
CA LEU A 118 -6.80 5.58 19.82
C LEU A 118 -7.36 5.31 18.43
N SER A 119 -7.46 4.03 18.06
CA SER A 119 -8.04 3.62 16.79
C SER A 119 -9.51 3.25 16.93
N ASN A 120 -10.30 3.58 15.91
CA ASN A 120 -11.71 3.19 15.81
C ASN A 120 -11.92 1.69 15.52
N THR A 121 -10.85 1.00 15.12
CA THR A 121 -10.85 -0.36 14.58
C THR A 121 -9.49 -1.04 14.78
N SER A 122 -9.34 -2.28 14.34
CA SER A 122 -8.05 -2.99 14.24
C SER A 122 -7.96 -3.75 12.93
N GLU A 123 -6.79 -4.32 12.63
CA GLU A 123 -6.61 -5.21 11.47
C GLU A 123 -7.47 -6.49 11.55
N TYR A 124 -7.89 -6.87 12.76
CA TYR A 124 -8.73 -8.03 13.04
C TYR A 124 -10.22 -7.71 13.03
N SER A 125 -10.59 -6.41 13.03
CA SER A 125 -12.00 -6.01 13.01
C SER A 125 -12.67 -6.47 11.71
N PRO A 126 -13.92 -6.99 11.75
CA PRO A 126 -14.59 -7.56 10.58
C PRO A 126 -14.63 -6.63 9.36
N GLU A 127 -14.84 -5.33 9.60
CA GLU A 127 -14.88 -4.31 8.57
C GLU A 127 -13.54 -4.14 7.86
N ILE A 128 -12.39 -4.26 8.53
CA ILE A 128 -11.06 -4.18 7.92
C ILE A 128 -10.64 -5.53 7.31
N ALA A 129 -10.88 -6.62 8.04
CA ALA A 129 -10.56 -7.96 7.59
C ALA A 129 -11.25 -8.30 6.25
N ALA A 130 -12.49 -7.85 6.05
CA ALA A 130 -13.23 -8.06 4.80
C ALA A 130 -12.56 -7.42 3.57
N TYR A 131 -12.09 -6.17 3.66
CA TYR A 131 -11.29 -5.56 2.59
C TYR A 131 -10.00 -6.34 2.35
N ASN A 132 -9.31 -6.71 3.43
CA ASN A 132 -8.06 -7.46 3.36
C ASN A 132 -8.24 -8.79 2.62
N MET A 133 -9.35 -9.52 2.86
CA MET A 133 -9.69 -10.75 2.16
C MET A 133 -9.89 -10.50 0.65
N ALA A 134 -10.75 -9.54 0.27
CA ALA A 134 -11.05 -9.22 -1.12
C ALA A 134 -9.80 -8.79 -1.90
N CYS A 135 -8.96 -7.93 -1.31
CA CYS A 135 -7.71 -7.49 -1.91
C CYS A 135 -6.69 -8.62 -2.03
N SER A 136 -6.54 -9.45 -0.98
CA SER A 136 -5.55 -10.53 -1.00
C SER A 136 -5.91 -11.60 -2.02
N TYR A 137 -7.20 -11.94 -2.17
CA TYR A 137 -7.62 -12.87 -3.20
C TYR A 137 -7.45 -12.30 -4.62
N SER A 138 -7.81 -11.02 -4.82
CA SER A 138 -7.57 -10.32 -6.08
C SER A 138 -6.08 -10.29 -6.44
N LEU A 139 -5.20 -9.99 -5.49
CA LEU A 139 -3.74 -10.00 -5.68
C LEU A 139 -3.20 -11.41 -5.99
N PHE A 140 -3.73 -12.44 -5.34
CA PHE A 140 -3.36 -13.83 -5.60
C PHE A 140 -3.66 -14.21 -7.06
N VAL A 141 -4.85 -13.88 -7.54
CA VAL A 141 -5.28 -14.18 -8.92
C VAL A 141 -4.49 -13.33 -9.92
N LEU A 142 -4.33 -12.04 -9.70
CA LEU A 142 -3.47 -11.16 -10.51
C LEU A 142 -2.00 -11.62 -10.56
N GLY A 143 -1.54 -12.29 -9.50
CA GLY A 143 -0.22 -12.91 -9.40
C GLY A 143 -0.02 -14.14 -10.29
N SER A 144 -1.09 -14.73 -10.82
CA SER A 144 -1.06 -15.93 -11.66
C SER A 144 -0.85 -15.67 -13.16
N PHE A 145 -1.02 -14.43 -13.63
CA PHE A 145 -0.84 -14.11 -15.04
C PHE A 145 0.65 -14.06 -15.42
N ARG A 146 1.00 -14.66 -16.56
CA ARG A 146 2.35 -14.72 -17.13
C ARG A 146 2.28 -14.53 -18.65
N GLY A 147 3.37 -14.06 -19.26
CA GLY A 147 3.48 -13.89 -20.71
C GLY A 147 4.03 -12.52 -21.11
N GLU A 148 4.17 -12.30 -22.42
CA GLU A 148 4.84 -11.13 -22.99
C GLU A 148 3.87 -10.01 -23.42
N ASN A 149 2.55 -10.23 -23.31
CA ASN A 149 1.57 -9.21 -23.68
C ASN A 149 1.73 -7.95 -22.81
N ARG A 150 2.23 -6.87 -23.42
CA ARG A 150 2.57 -5.62 -22.74
C ARG A 150 1.35 -4.94 -22.10
N ARG A 151 0.20 -4.93 -22.79
CA ARG A 151 -1.05 -4.37 -22.23
C ARG A 151 -1.52 -5.16 -21.02
N MET A 152 -1.59 -6.48 -21.15
CA MET A 152 -1.96 -7.39 -20.07
C MET A 152 -1.09 -7.13 -18.84
N ASN A 153 0.23 -7.06 -19.01
CA ASN A 153 1.19 -6.86 -17.92
C ASN A 153 1.07 -5.45 -17.31
N GLY A 154 0.94 -4.41 -18.13
CA GLY A 154 0.79 -3.04 -17.65
C GLY A 154 -0.49 -2.82 -16.84
N ILE A 155 -1.63 -3.28 -17.35
CA ILE A 155 -2.90 -3.22 -16.63
C ILE A 155 -2.86 -4.07 -15.35
N ASN A 156 -2.26 -5.27 -15.38
CA ASN A 156 -2.06 -6.10 -14.19
C ASN A 156 -1.30 -5.34 -13.08
N ASN A 157 -0.24 -4.64 -13.46
CA ASN A 157 0.58 -3.87 -12.52
C ASN A 157 -0.21 -2.71 -11.91
N LEU A 158 -1.04 -2.02 -12.70
CA LEU A 158 -1.93 -0.98 -12.19
C LEU A 158 -2.96 -1.56 -11.20
N PHE A 159 -3.57 -2.71 -11.49
CA PHE A 159 -4.48 -3.38 -10.54
C PHE A 159 -3.78 -3.81 -9.26
N LYS A 160 -2.59 -4.42 -9.35
CA LYS A 160 -1.78 -4.80 -8.18
C LYS A 160 -1.45 -3.57 -7.34
N LYS A 161 -1.06 -2.46 -7.98
CA LYS A 161 -0.82 -1.18 -7.29
C LYS A 161 -2.08 -0.70 -6.59
N ALA A 162 -3.24 -0.70 -7.25
CA ALA A 162 -4.51 -0.29 -6.65
C ALA A 162 -4.89 -1.15 -5.44
N MET A 163 -4.78 -2.48 -5.54
CA MET A 163 -5.04 -3.39 -4.42
C MET A 163 -4.08 -3.16 -3.25
N ILE A 164 -2.79 -2.95 -3.51
CA ILE A 164 -1.81 -2.62 -2.47
C ILE A 164 -2.15 -1.27 -1.83
N THR A 165 -2.54 -0.26 -2.61
CA THR A 165 -2.96 1.04 -2.09
C THR A 165 -4.20 0.89 -1.20
N ILE A 166 -5.20 0.08 -1.57
CA ILE A 166 -6.35 -0.23 -0.70
C ILE A 166 -5.88 -0.87 0.61
N LYS A 167 -4.97 -1.84 0.56
CA LYS A 167 -4.38 -2.47 1.76
C LYS A 167 -3.66 -1.45 2.66
N SER A 168 -2.99 -0.47 2.06
CA SER A 168 -2.37 0.63 2.81
C SER A 168 -3.41 1.56 3.44
N VAL A 169 -4.50 1.89 2.74
CA VAL A 169 -5.60 2.70 3.30
C VAL A 169 -6.21 2.01 4.53
N ILE A 170 -6.53 0.71 4.45
CA ILE A 170 -7.08 -0.01 5.61
C ILE A 170 -6.06 -0.22 6.73
N SER A 171 -4.76 -0.29 6.42
CA SER A 171 -3.70 -0.30 7.44
C SER A 171 -3.64 1.03 8.19
N LEU A 172 -3.80 2.16 7.49
CA LEU A 172 -3.87 3.48 8.13
C LEU A 172 -5.11 3.61 9.02
N LEU A 173 -6.27 3.13 8.55
CA LEU A 173 -7.49 3.09 9.36
C LEU A 173 -7.34 2.21 10.59
N ALA A 174 -6.74 1.02 10.46
CA ALA A 174 -6.45 0.12 11.57
C ALA A 174 -5.54 0.76 12.63
N GLY A 175 -4.56 1.56 12.19
CA GLY A 175 -3.64 2.29 13.06
C GLY A 175 -4.16 3.63 13.58
N GLY A 176 -5.45 3.96 13.41
CA GLY A 176 -6.03 5.23 13.89
C GLY A 176 -5.56 6.48 13.14
N ASN A 177 -5.02 6.32 11.93
CA ASN A 177 -4.56 7.41 11.06
C ASN A 177 -5.60 7.69 9.96
N SER A 178 -6.85 7.96 10.36
CA SER A 178 -7.97 8.07 9.42
C SER A 178 -7.83 9.27 8.48
N CYS A 179 -7.25 10.39 8.94
CA CYS A 179 -6.96 11.56 8.10
C CYS A 179 -6.00 11.22 6.95
N ASP A 180 -4.90 10.52 7.24
CA ASP A 180 -3.93 10.09 6.22
C ASP A 180 -4.55 9.05 5.27
N ALA A 181 -5.46 8.22 5.78
CA ALA A 181 -6.23 7.28 4.97
C ALA A 181 -7.10 8.00 3.92
N VAL A 182 -7.70 9.16 4.25
CA VAL A 182 -8.43 10.00 3.28
C VAL A 182 -7.51 10.49 2.16
N ILE A 183 -6.32 10.98 2.53
CA ILE A 183 -5.33 11.49 1.57
C ILE A 183 -4.90 10.38 0.61
N LEU A 184 -4.61 9.19 1.13
CA LEU A 184 -4.22 8.06 0.31
C LEU A 184 -5.38 7.53 -0.54
N TRP A 185 -6.61 7.55 -0.02
CA TRP A 185 -7.80 7.23 -0.81
C TRP A 185 -7.95 8.17 -2.02
N ARG A 186 -7.63 9.45 -1.89
CA ARG A 186 -7.68 10.38 -3.02
C ARG A 186 -6.79 9.90 -4.18
N HIS A 187 -5.55 9.52 -3.86
CA HIS A 187 -4.64 8.96 -4.86
C HIS A 187 -5.16 7.65 -5.46
N LEU A 188 -5.77 6.78 -4.64
CA LEU A 188 -6.44 5.57 -5.13
C LEU A 188 -7.57 5.91 -6.11
N HIS A 189 -8.37 6.94 -5.84
CA HIS A 189 -9.48 7.33 -6.72
C HIS A 189 -8.99 7.85 -8.08
N GLU A 190 -7.86 8.56 -8.12
CA GLU A 190 -7.22 8.94 -9.38
C GLU A 190 -6.79 7.70 -10.18
N LEU A 191 -6.12 6.75 -9.50
CA LEU A 191 -5.70 5.48 -10.12
C LEU A 191 -6.90 4.63 -10.58
N GLU A 192 -8.00 4.60 -9.81
CA GLU A 192 -9.26 3.98 -10.17
C GLU A 192 -9.80 4.55 -11.49
N CYS A 193 -9.81 5.88 -11.64
CA CYS A 193 -10.28 6.52 -12.87
C CYS A 193 -9.39 6.16 -14.06
N VAL A 194 -8.06 6.11 -13.87
CA VAL A 194 -7.13 5.64 -14.91
C VAL A 194 -7.45 4.20 -15.31
N LEU A 195 -7.65 3.30 -14.33
CA LEU A 195 -7.98 1.89 -14.58
C LEU A 195 -9.31 1.72 -15.34
N LEU A 196 -10.34 2.49 -14.97
CA LEU A 196 -11.65 2.46 -15.63
C LEU A 196 -11.53 2.85 -17.11
N VAL A 197 -10.73 3.86 -17.44
CA VAL A 197 -10.53 4.28 -18.84
C VAL A 197 -9.67 3.24 -19.58
N LEU A 198 -8.49 2.89 -19.05
CA LEU A 198 -7.52 2.07 -19.78
C LEU A 198 -7.94 0.61 -19.95
N ASN A 199 -8.63 0.02 -18.97
CA ASN A 199 -9.03 -1.39 -19.07
C ASN A 199 -10.14 -1.60 -20.12
N ASN A 200 -10.98 -0.60 -20.34
CA ASN A 200 -12.03 -0.60 -21.36
C ASN A 200 -11.52 -0.12 -22.74
N ALA A 201 -10.38 0.55 -22.78
CA ALA A 201 -9.74 0.97 -24.02
C ALA A 201 -9.08 -0.20 -24.79
N ASP A 202 -8.88 0.00 -26.09
CA ASP A 202 -8.13 -0.89 -26.96
C ASP A 202 -6.60 -0.82 -26.72
N ASP A 203 -5.86 -1.64 -27.47
CA ASP A 203 -4.40 -1.72 -27.38
C ASP A 203 -3.74 -0.42 -27.83
N GLU A 204 -4.24 0.21 -28.91
CA GLU A 204 -3.68 1.45 -29.45
C GLU A 204 -3.72 2.57 -28.41
N MET A 205 -4.86 2.75 -27.75
CA MET A 205 -5.05 3.75 -26.71
C MET A 205 -4.18 3.46 -25.47
N PHE A 206 -4.06 2.20 -25.06
CA PHE A 206 -3.16 1.82 -23.98
C PHE A 206 -1.71 2.20 -24.30
N PHE A 207 -1.23 1.92 -25.51
CA PHE A 207 0.15 2.26 -25.89
C PHE A 207 0.37 3.76 -26.04
N LYS A 208 -0.65 4.53 -26.44
CA LYS A 208 -0.60 6.00 -26.40
C LYS A 208 -0.46 6.53 -24.98
N TYR A 209 -1.20 5.96 -24.02
CA TYR A 209 -1.03 6.28 -22.59
C TYR A 209 0.40 5.99 -22.12
N ILE A 210 0.95 4.81 -22.41
CA ILE A 210 2.32 4.46 -22.00
C ILE A 210 3.35 5.40 -22.61
N LYS A 211 3.23 5.72 -23.91
CA LYS A 211 4.12 6.68 -24.58
C LYS A 211 4.04 8.07 -23.95
N HIS A 212 2.84 8.49 -23.52
CA HIS A 212 2.64 9.77 -22.85
C HIS A 212 3.33 9.83 -21.48
N MET A 213 3.48 8.69 -20.78
CA MET A 213 4.16 8.65 -19.48
C MET A 213 5.64 9.02 -19.56
N GLU A 214 6.26 9.01 -20.75
CA GLU A 214 7.64 9.46 -20.97
C GLU A 214 7.87 10.91 -20.50
N TYR A 215 6.82 11.74 -20.50
CA TYR A 215 6.93 13.14 -20.08
C TYR A 215 7.12 13.32 -18.57
N PHE A 216 6.77 12.34 -17.73
CA PHE A 216 6.90 12.45 -16.28
C PHE A 216 8.34 12.40 -15.78
N ASN A 217 9.26 11.78 -16.53
CA ASN A 217 10.67 11.66 -16.16
C ASN A 217 11.58 12.26 -17.24
N MET A 218 11.15 13.37 -17.84
CA MET A 218 11.86 14.00 -18.94
C MET A 218 13.23 14.57 -18.51
N GLU A 219 13.33 15.12 -17.29
CA GLU A 219 14.59 15.73 -16.77
C GLU A 219 15.71 14.70 -16.56
N GLY A 220 15.35 13.44 -16.25
CA GLY A 220 16.30 12.35 -16.08
C GLY A 220 16.49 11.46 -17.31
N SER A 221 15.88 11.82 -18.46
CA SER A 221 15.88 10.99 -19.67
C SER A 221 17.06 11.35 -20.58
N PRO A 222 17.79 10.37 -21.14
CA PRO A 222 18.80 10.60 -22.18
C PRO A 222 18.24 11.35 -23.41
N ASN A 223 16.94 11.23 -23.66
CA ASN A 223 16.25 11.86 -24.80
C ASN A 223 15.43 13.10 -24.36
N GLY A 224 15.83 13.76 -23.26
CA GLY A 224 15.07 14.87 -22.66
C GLY A 224 14.78 16.03 -23.63
N GLU A 225 15.75 16.43 -24.46
CA GLU A 225 15.58 17.51 -25.44
C GLU A 225 14.56 17.16 -26.55
N GLU A 226 14.60 15.93 -27.05
CA GLU A 226 13.65 15.44 -28.05
C GLU A 226 12.23 15.40 -27.47
N LEU A 227 12.09 14.88 -26.24
CA LEU A 227 10.82 14.85 -25.52
C LEU A 227 10.28 16.25 -25.26
N GLN A 228 11.14 17.20 -24.89
CA GLN A 228 10.80 18.61 -24.69
C GLN A 228 10.27 19.24 -25.98
N LYS A 229 10.91 18.96 -27.12
CA LYS A 229 10.46 19.45 -28.43
C LYS A 229 9.10 18.85 -28.81
N ARG A 230 8.95 17.52 -28.71
CA ARG A 230 7.69 16.81 -28.97
C ARG A 230 6.55 17.34 -28.11
N LEU A 231 6.80 17.54 -26.82
CA LEU A 231 5.83 18.11 -25.88
C LEU A 231 5.40 19.53 -26.29
N SER A 232 6.33 20.37 -26.73
CA SER A 232 6.04 21.74 -27.16
C SER A 232 5.21 21.75 -28.45
N GLU A 233 5.53 20.86 -29.39
CA GLU A 233 4.79 20.67 -30.64
C GLU A 233 3.37 20.17 -30.39
N GLU A 234 3.19 19.15 -29.54
CA GLU A 234 1.86 18.63 -29.18
C GLU A 234 1.03 19.65 -28.41
N CYS A 235 1.60 20.37 -27.43
CA CYS A 235 0.90 21.46 -26.75
C CYS A 235 0.42 22.54 -27.73
N LYS A 236 1.25 22.92 -28.71
CA LYS A 236 0.88 23.88 -29.76
C LYS A 236 -0.23 23.33 -30.66
N GLN A 237 -0.11 22.06 -31.09
CA GLN A 237 -1.11 21.39 -31.92
C GLN A 237 -2.49 21.36 -31.26
N TYR A 238 -2.53 21.11 -29.94
CA TYR A 238 -3.77 21.00 -29.19
C TYR A 238 -4.19 22.31 -28.49
N GLY A 239 -3.46 23.41 -28.69
CA GLY A 239 -3.79 24.71 -28.09
C GLY A 239 -3.74 24.71 -26.55
N VAL A 240 -2.90 23.87 -25.94
CA VAL A 240 -2.83 23.70 -24.49
C VAL A 240 -1.92 24.77 -23.88
N LYS A 241 -2.50 25.60 -23.02
CA LYS A 241 -1.80 26.71 -22.34
C LYS A 241 -0.97 26.22 -21.16
N GLU A 242 -1.49 25.26 -20.39
CA GLU A 242 -0.84 24.74 -19.20
C GLU A 242 -0.08 23.45 -19.50
N ARG A 243 1.24 23.55 -19.58
CA ARG A 243 2.12 22.41 -19.88
C ARG A 243 1.95 21.25 -18.89
N ASN A 244 1.82 21.54 -17.59
CA ASN A 244 1.64 20.51 -16.57
C ASN A 244 0.28 19.79 -16.71
N ALA A 245 -0.76 20.48 -17.18
CA ALA A 245 -2.03 19.86 -17.49
C ALA A 245 -1.89 18.85 -18.64
N PHE A 246 -1.10 19.18 -19.67
CA PHE A 246 -0.76 18.25 -20.75
C PHE A 246 0.05 17.05 -20.27
N ILE A 247 1.10 17.26 -19.45
CA ILE A 247 1.90 16.15 -18.92
C ILE A 247 1.01 15.17 -18.15
N ASN A 248 0.13 15.67 -17.29
CA ASN A 248 -0.73 14.82 -16.46
C ASN A 248 -1.89 14.16 -17.23
N TYR A 249 -2.53 14.88 -18.15
CA TYR A 249 -3.82 14.48 -18.73
C TYR A 249 -3.86 14.53 -20.27
N GLY A 250 -2.79 14.93 -20.95
CA GLY A 250 -2.75 15.05 -22.41
C GLY A 250 -3.05 13.73 -23.13
N TRP A 251 -2.76 12.59 -22.51
CA TRP A 251 -3.13 11.28 -23.03
C TRP A 251 -4.65 11.11 -23.22
N LEU A 252 -5.49 11.87 -22.52
CA LEU A 252 -6.94 11.84 -22.69
C LEU A 252 -7.38 12.29 -24.09
N LEU A 253 -6.57 13.08 -24.80
CA LEU A 253 -6.83 13.51 -26.18
C LEU A 253 -6.90 12.34 -27.17
N TYR A 254 -6.42 11.18 -26.78
CA TYR A 254 -6.45 9.97 -27.58
C TYR A 254 -7.64 9.06 -27.27
N VAL A 255 -8.40 9.36 -26.21
CA VAL A 255 -9.62 8.61 -25.87
C VAL A 255 -10.71 8.90 -26.92
N PRO A 256 -11.34 7.88 -27.52
CA PRO A 256 -12.45 8.08 -28.45
C PRO A 256 -13.55 8.94 -27.85
N GLY A 257 -14.09 9.88 -28.64
CA GLY A 257 -15.14 10.82 -28.20
C GLY A 257 -14.66 11.99 -27.33
N PHE A 258 -13.46 11.97 -26.74
CA PHE A 258 -13.00 13.06 -25.87
C PHE A 258 -12.89 14.41 -26.59
N LYS A 259 -12.41 14.39 -27.84
CA LYS A 259 -12.28 15.60 -28.67
C LYS A 259 -13.62 16.13 -29.16
N GLU A 260 -14.63 15.27 -29.27
CA GLU A 260 -15.94 15.58 -29.83
C GLU A 260 -16.88 16.17 -28.76
N GLU A 261 -16.71 15.77 -27.50
CA GLU A 261 -17.55 16.20 -26.37
C GLU A 261 -17.15 17.55 -25.75
N VAL A 262 -16.01 18.14 -26.12
CA VAL A 262 -15.45 19.33 -25.45
C VAL A 262 -15.06 20.40 -26.47
N GLY A 263 -15.94 21.38 -26.68
CA GLY A 263 -15.68 22.51 -27.58
C GLY A 263 -14.49 23.39 -27.13
N LYS A 264 -13.74 23.91 -28.11
CA LYS A 264 -12.66 24.95 -28.12
C LYS A 264 -11.55 24.94 -27.05
N GLU A 265 -11.72 24.38 -25.86
CA GLU A 265 -10.67 24.21 -24.85
C GLU A 265 -10.74 22.79 -24.24
N TYR A 266 -9.73 21.96 -24.54
CA TYR A 266 -9.64 20.62 -23.97
C TYR A 266 -9.50 20.68 -22.45
N ARG A 267 -10.43 20.06 -21.72
CA ARG A 267 -10.46 20.05 -20.25
C ARG A 267 -9.48 19.01 -19.69
N LEU A 268 -8.18 19.28 -19.84
CA LEU A 268 -7.07 18.42 -19.39
C LEU A 268 -6.86 18.55 -17.87
N ASN A 269 -7.82 18.09 -17.08
CA ASN A 269 -7.74 18.08 -15.63
C ASN A 269 -8.43 16.83 -15.05
N PHE A 270 -8.31 16.64 -13.74
CA PHE A 270 -8.94 15.49 -13.08
C PHE A 270 -10.47 15.56 -13.16
N LYS A 271 -11.09 16.65 -12.69
CA LYS A 271 -12.54 16.78 -12.51
C LYS A 271 -13.34 16.58 -13.80
N GLU A 272 -13.02 17.37 -14.80
CA GLU A 272 -13.82 17.49 -16.02
C GLU A 272 -13.24 16.69 -17.19
N GLY A 273 -12.00 16.24 -17.05
CA GLY A 273 -11.35 15.29 -17.96
C GLY A 273 -11.48 13.85 -17.43
N LEU A 274 -10.47 13.40 -16.70
CA LEU A 274 -10.30 11.98 -16.34
C LEU A 274 -11.49 11.42 -15.53
N GLN A 275 -11.92 12.11 -14.48
CA GLN A 275 -12.99 11.65 -13.59
C GLN A 275 -14.34 11.57 -14.32
N ARG A 276 -14.60 12.52 -15.23
CA ARG A 276 -15.81 12.50 -16.07
C ARG A 276 -15.75 11.35 -17.08
N LEU A 277 -14.64 11.17 -17.79
CA LEU A 277 -14.44 10.06 -18.73
C LEU A 277 -14.56 8.69 -18.06
N ALA A 278 -14.11 8.58 -16.81
CA ALA A 278 -14.27 7.37 -16.01
C ALA A 278 -15.70 7.15 -15.48
N GLY A 279 -16.65 8.06 -15.77
CA GLY A 279 -18.02 8.00 -15.26
C GLY A 279 -18.15 8.27 -13.75
N GLN A 280 -17.13 8.87 -13.13
CA GLN A 280 -17.04 9.07 -11.67
C GLN A 280 -17.33 10.52 -11.24
N GLY A 281 -17.92 11.35 -12.11
CA GLY A 281 -18.15 12.78 -11.83
C GLY A 281 -18.97 13.06 -10.56
N GLY A 282 -19.89 12.17 -10.19
CA GLY A 282 -20.68 12.28 -8.95
C GLY A 282 -19.85 12.20 -7.65
N ARG A 283 -18.61 11.70 -7.72
CA ARG A 283 -17.70 11.59 -6.57
C ARG A 283 -16.76 12.79 -6.42
N HIS A 284 -16.89 13.79 -7.30
CA HIS A 284 -16.08 15.00 -7.22
C HIS A 284 -16.20 15.74 -5.87
N PRO A 285 -17.38 15.88 -5.24
CA PRO A 285 -17.47 16.52 -3.92
C PRO A 285 -16.62 15.83 -2.85
N ALA A 286 -16.59 14.50 -2.84
CA ALA A 286 -15.77 13.71 -1.92
C ALA A 286 -14.27 13.93 -2.19
N TYR A 287 -13.86 13.87 -3.47
CA TYR A 287 -12.49 14.14 -3.88
C TYR A 287 -12.02 15.57 -3.54
N ALA A 288 -12.89 16.57 -3.74
CA ALA A 288 -12.60 17.96 -3.44
C ALA A 288 -12.43 18.17 -1.92
N SER A 289 -13.29 17.54 -1.11
CA SER A 289 -13.14 17.53 0.35
C SER A 289 -11.83 16.89 0.79
N ALA A 290 -11.47 15.73 0.23
CA ALA A 290 -10.18 15.08 0.49
C ALA A 290 -8.98 15.97 0.09
N SER A 291 -9.11 16.78 -0.97
CA SER A 291 -8.05 17.71 -1.38
C SER A 291 -7.85 18.87 -0.41
N LYS A 292 -8.88 19.32 0.29
CA LYS A 292 -8.76 20.38 1.31
C LYS A 292 -8.01 19.92 2.56
N ILE A 293 -8.06 18.63 2.88
CA ILE A 293 -7.38 18.01 4.02
C ILE A 293 -5.85 18.02 3.83
N LEU A 294 -5.38 18.05 2.58
CA LEU A 294 -3.95 17.96 2.25
C LEU A 294 -3.16 19.22 2.64
N HIS A 295 -3.86 20.35 2.84
CA HIS A 295 -3.28 21.54 3.43
C HIS A 295 -3.61 21.54 4.93
N PRO A 296 -2.63 21.82 5.83
CA PRO A 296 -2.86 21.92 7.27
C PRO A 296 -3.80 23.09 7.53
N SER A 297 -5.08 22.82 7.43
CA SER A 297 -6.18 23.76 7.62
C SER A 297 -6.79 23.51 8.99
N ALA A 298 -7.38 24.56 9.58
CA ALA A 298 -8.05 24.45 10.87
C ALA A 298 -9.10 23.32 10.91
N TRP A 299 -9.66 22.97 9.74
CA TRP A 299 -10.60 21.86 9.56
C TRP A 299 -10.05 20.49 9.94
N VAL A 300 -8.76 20.22 9.67
CA VAL A 300 -8.14 18.92 10.00
C VAL A 300 -8.06 18.72 11.51
N VAL A 301 -7.94 19.82 12.26
CA VAL A 301 -7.81 19.79 13.73
C VAL A 301 -9.17 19.72 14.43
N THR A 302 -10.24 20.20 13.78
CA THR A 302 -11.59 20.29 14.40
C THR A 302 -12.48 19.09 14.11
N ILE A 303 -12.22 18.33 13.04
CA ILE A 303 -13.00 17.14 12.70
C ILE A 303 -12.54 15.95 13.55
N ARG A 304 -13.50 15.25 14.17
CA ARG A 304 -13.22 14.01 14.91
C ARG A 304 -12.77 12.88 13.98
N ASP A 305 -11.86 12.04 14.46
CA ASP A 305 -11.28 10.92 13.68
C ASP A 305 -12.34 9.96 13.13
N ASP A 306 -13.41 9.70 13.88
CA ASP A 306 -14.50 8.82 13.47
C ASP A 306 -15.24 9.28 12.20
N LYS A 307 -15.27 10.59 11.94
CA LYS A 307 -15.82 11.15 10.70
C LYS A 307 -14.90 10.89 9.51
N PHE A 308 -13.58 11.03 9.68
CA PHE A 308 -12.61 10.65 8.64
C PHE A 308 -12.62 9.14 8.38
N TYR A 309 -12.76 8.35 9.44
CA TYR A 309 -12.87 6.89 9.37
C TYR A 309 -14.08 6.47 8.54
N LYS A 310 -15.28 6.95 8.89
CA LYS A 310 -16.54 6.64 8.18
C LYS A 310 -16.46 7.08 6.72
N PHE A 311 -16.02 8.31 6.46
CA PHE A 311 -15.86 8.83 5.11
C PHE A 311 -14.96 7.93 4.26
N THR A 312 -13.77 7.61 4.79
CA THR A 312 -12.79 6.81 4.07
C THR A 312 -13.32 5.41 3.78
N LEU A 313 -13.95 4.74 4.74
CA LEU A 313 -14.51 3.41 4.51
C LEU A 313 -15.56 3.38 3.40
N PHE A 314 -16.45 4.38 3.35
CA PHE A 314 -17.53 4.41 2.36
C PHE A 314 -17.00 4.73 0.97
N GLU A 315 -16.04 5.64 0.86
CA GLU A 315 -15.41 5.92 -0.41
C GLU A 315 -14.48 4.79 -0.88
N LEU A 316 -13.82 4.11 0.06
CA LEU A 316 -13.01 2.93 -0.24
C LEU A 316 -13.87 1.76 -0.74
N TYR A 317 -15.06 1.56 -0.18
CA TYR A 317 -16.03 0.60 -0.69
C TYR A 317 -16.39 0.84 -2.15
N ARG A 318 -16.71 2.10 -2.49
CA ARG A 318 -17.05 2.50 -3.87
C ARG A 318 -15.88 2.22 -4.81
N SER A 319 -14.67 2.64 -4.43
CA SER A 319 -13.46 2.41 -5.22
C SER A 319 -13.14 0.91 -5.38
N LEU A 320 -13.20 0.13 -4.30
CA LEU A 320 -12.94 -1.31 -4.37
C LEU A 320 -13.96 -2.01 -5.28
N THR A 321 -15.23 -1.64 -5.21
CA THR A 321 -16.30 -2.22 -6.06
C THR A 321 -15.97 -2.01 -7.53
N ASN A 322 -15.71 -0.77 -7.95
CA ASN A 322 -15.36 -0.45 -9.33
C ASN A 322 -14.08 -1.17 -9.77
N ILE A 323 -13.04 -1.21 -8.93
CA ILE A 323 -11.79 -1.88 -9.29
C ILE A 323 -11.98 -3.40 -9.41
N VAL A 324 -12.74 -4.03 -8.51
CA VAL A 324 -13.03 -5.48 -8.58
C VAL A 324 -13.81 -5.81 -9.84
N GLU A 325 -14.79 -5.00 -10.23
CA GLU A 325 -15.50 -5.17 -11.50
C GLU A 325 -14.54 -5.12 -12.70
N GLN A 326 -13.60 -4.17 -12.70
CA GLN A 326 -12.58 -4.08 -13.74
C GLN A 326 -11.61 -5.27 -13.72
N ILE A 327 -11.25 -5.79 -12.54
CA ILE A 327 -10.45 -7.02 -12.43
C ILE A 327 -11.23 -8.21 -12.99
N LYS A 328 -12.54 -8.33 -12.76
CA LYS A 328 -13.36 -9.41 -13.35
C LYS A 328 -13.29 -9.36 -14.88
N LEU A 329 -13.44 -8.18 -15.48
CA LEU A 329 -13.29 -8.00 -16.94
C LEU A 329 -11.88 -8.38 -17.43
N TYR A 330 -10.85 -7.97 -16.69
CA TYR A 330 -9.46 -8.31 -17.00
C TYR A 330 -9.21 -9.82 -16.94
N VAL A 331 -9.66 -10.48 -15.87
CA VAL A 331 -9.51 -11.92 -15.66
C VAL A 331 -10.23 -12.70 -16.74
N ALA A 332 -11.46 -12.30 -17.10
CA ALA A 332 -12.19 -12.92 -18.19
C ALA A 332 -11.45 -12.77 -19.53
N ARG A 333 -10.90 -11.58 -19.82
CA ARG A 333 -10.19 -11.29 -21.07
C ARG A 333 -8.89 -12.07 -21.22
N TYR A 334 -8.11 -12.20 -20.15
CA TYR A 334 -6.77 -12.77 -20.19
C TYR A 334 -6.66 -14.15 -19.55
N ARG A 335 -7.79 -14.82 -19.30
CA ARG A 335 -7.87 -16.10 -18.59
C ARG A 335 -6.84 -17.13 -19.05
N GLU A 336 -6.66 -17.25 -20.36
CA GLU A 336 -5.75 -18.23 -20.99
C GLU A 336 -4.27 -17.94 -20.72
N SER A 337 -3.93 -16.70 -20.35
CA SER A 337 -2.57 -16.29 -19.98
C SER A 337 -2.24 -16.54 -18.50
N SER A 338 -3.17 -17.13 -17.74
CA SER A 338 -2.93 -17.49 -16.33
C SER A 338 -2.35 -18.90 -16.22
N ILE A 339 -1.29 -19.05 -15.41
CA ILE A 339 -0.78 -20.38 -15.01
C ILE A 339 -1.71 -21.10 -14.02
N LYS A 340 -2.82 -20.47 -13.60
CA LYS A 340 -3.84 -21.01 -12.70
C LYS A 340 -5.25 -20.67 -13.20
N ALA A 341 -5.59 -21.09 -14.42
CA ALA A 341 -6.89 -20.78 -15.03
C ALA A 341 -8.11 -21.20 -14.19
N SER A 342 -8.03 -22.30 -13.43
CA SER A 342 -9.07 -22.71 -12.49
C SER A 342 -9.30 -21.70 -11.37
N GLU A 343 -8.24 -21.05 -10.88
CA GLU A 343 -8.34 -20.00 -9.87
C GLU A 343 -8.96 -18.72 -10.43
N CYS A 344 -8.76 -18.43 -11.72
CA CYS A 344 -9.46 -17.36 -12.41
C CYS A 344 -10.98 -17.61 -12.43
N ASP A 345 -11.42 -18.84 -12.73
CA ASP A 345 -12.84 -19.18 -12.73
C ASP A 345 -13.46 -19.12 -11.33
N ASN A 346 -12.74 -19.65 -10.34
CA ASN A 346 -13.15 -19.58 -8.94
C ASN A 346 -13.28 -18.13 -8.47
N TYR A 347 -12.35 -17.26 -8.88
CA TYR A 347 -12.39 -15.84 -8.57
C TYR A 347 -13.65 -15.18 -9.10
N LEU A 348 -13.94 -15.37 -10.39
CA LEU A 348 -15.12 -14.79 -11.04
C LEU A 348 -16.43 -15.22 -10.37
N LYS A 349 -16.49 -16.45 -9.82
CA LYS A 349 -17.66 -16.99 -9.13
C LYS A 349 -17.79 -16.53 -7.67
N SER A 350 -16.68 -16.27 -6.99
CA SER A 350 -16.68 -16.13 -5.52
C SER A 350 -16.35 -14.73 -5.01
N ILE A 351 -15.72 -13.86 -5.81
CA ILE A 351 -15.31 -12.52 -5.36
C ILE A 351 -16.48 -11.67 -4.85
N ASP A 352 -17.65 -11.79 -5.49
CA ASP A 352 -18.87 -11.08 -5.10
C ASP A 352 -19.35 -11.48 -3.70
N GLY A 353 -19.06 -12.72 -3.26
CA GLY A 353 -19.32 -13.17 -1.90
C GLY A 353 -18.52 -12.38 -0.86
N TYR A 354 -17.25 -12.09 -1.13
CA TYR A 354 -16.43 -11.24 -0.26
C TYR A 354 -16.90 -9.77 -0.30
N MET A 355 -17.33 -9.27 -1.46
CA MET A 355 -17.90 -7.92 -1.57
C MET A 355 -19.19 -7.78 -0.75
N ASN A 356 -20.05 -8.82 -0.72
CA ASN A 356 -21.27 -8.82 0.09
C ASN A 356 -21.00 -8.75 1.60
N ILE A 357 -19.89 -9.33 2.08
CA ILE A 357 -19.46 -9.18 3.47
C ILE A 357 -19.16 -7.70 3.76
N ILE A 358 -18.45 -7.01 2.87
CA ILE A 358 -18.14 -5.58 3.00
C ILE A 358 -19.43 -4.74 3.02
N VAL A 359 -20.39 -5.03 2.13
CA VAL A 359 -21.70 -4.37 2.11
C VAL A 359 -22.41 -4.49 3.45
N ARG A 360 -22.45 -5.70 4.02
CA ARG A 360 -23.09 -5.93 5.32
C ARG A 360 -22.39 -5.14 6.43
N ASN A 361 -21.06 -5.14 6.44
CA ASN A 361 -20.29 -4.42 7.45
C ASN A 361 -20.50 -2.90 7.33
N ASN A 362 -20.57 -2.35 6.11
CA ASN A 362 -20.84 -0.93 5.88
C ASN A 362 -22.21 -0.48 6.40
N LYS A 363 -23.23 -1.35 6.34
CA LYS A 363 -24.54 -1.07 6.97
C LYS A 363 -24.42 -0.90 8.49
N ILE A 364 -23.59 -1.73 9.15
CA ILE A 364 -23.32 -1.62 10.58
C ILE A 364 -22.56 -0.32 10.88
N ILE A 365 -21.53 0.00 10.09
CA ILE A 365 -20.77 1.25 10.22
C ILE A 365 -21.66 2.49 10.07
N ALA A 366 -22.62 2.47 9.13
CA ALA A 366 -23.58 3.56 8.94
C ALA A 366 -24.38 3.86 10.21
N VAL A 367 -24.76 2.82 10.96
CA VAL A 367 -25.50 2.93 12.23
C VAL A 367 -24.57 3.30 13.39
N LYS A 368 -23.36 2.74 13.44
CA LYS A 368 -22.37 3.00 14.51
C LYS A 368 -21.90 4.45 14.55
N TYR A 369 -21.78 5.07 13.37
CA TYR A 369 -21.31 6.45 13.22
C TYR A 369 -22.35 7.29 12.48
N PRO A 370 -23.42 7.77 13.14
CA PRO A 370 -24.40 8.65 12.52
C PRO A 370 -23.77 9.98 12.07
N ASP A 371 -24.40 10.65 11.10
CA ASP A 371 -23.89 11.91 10.52
C ASP A 371 -23.87 13.08 11.51
#